data_AF-Q4DBR0-F1
#
_entry.id   AF-Q4DBR0-F1
#
_cell.length_a   1.000
_cell.length_b   1.000
_cell.length_c   1.000
_cell.angle_alpha   90.00
_cell.angle_beta   90.00
_cell.angle_gamma   90.00
#
_symmetry.space_group_name_H-M   'P 1'
#
loop_
_entity.id
_entity.type
_entity.pdbx_description
1 polymer ?
#
loop_
_entity_poly.entity_id
_entity_poly.type
_entity_poly.pdbx_seq_one_letter_code
_entity_poly.pdbx_strand_id
1 'polypeptide(L)'
;MLQKKRVAKKSISSAIALCTKLLPDHPCLRPIPNGSELIQNTLGLLKNGGSVSPALNSTDYIADRASDLSEILLLLGEIKGHIPRICYDTNGTRFTQKLFDYVKSVDELEFCAECFSDSIIPLCKDINGSHSVARLLAAARQSNFSDENGKVDAATEEKLSGIHKMLYKNFAENCVDVCRNRQGCCIIQKCLQWTPEPYFSMIIDTVLQNTLKLVNDPFGNYVVQFILDNEKELSQRGQSGQEATNYTNRTIRQMLHNVASLSCDKFSSNVIEKCLRTVSSDVRQLLVDELTDPQVLPKLLTDSYANYVIQTAIVTSSVESQFEQLRDSIMPLQNLLKNSPYGVKVEAKLARRQRASLRKQEHQKEQSRRGTAPSHFPEKNGAENVLTPQLLPGMHRIPALVGSEPLQQNTVAFSGITEEMTSVMTQPHYMPLMLQGQQALIGLQQGHSHQPFQVNIMKDTAMWGPQHSFTLFQQPKQRKTDR
;
A
#
# COMPACT_ATOMS: atom_id res chain seq x y z
N MET A 1 -0.18 -48.05 9.73
CA MET A 1 -0.58 -46.90 10.56
C MET A 1 0.35 -46.65 11.75
N LEU A 2 0.63 -47.64 12.61
CA LEU A 2 1.51 -47.54 13.79
C LEU A 2 2.91 -46.97 13.49
N GLN A 3 3.49 -47.30 12.33
CA GLN A 3 4.81 -46.81 11.91
C GLN A 3 4.80 -45.31 11.58
N LYS A 4 3.78 -44.82 10.86
CA LYS A 4 3.56 -43.37 10.65
C LYS A 4 3.37 -42.64 11.99
N LYS A 5 2.63 -43.23 12.95
CA LYS A 5 2.44 -42.69 14.31
C LYS A 5 3.74 -42.61 15.12
N ARG A 6 4.61 -43.64 15.07
CA ARG A 6 5.92 -43.61 15.73
C ARG A 6 6.86 -42.58 15.12
N VAL A 7 6.82 -42.40 13.79
CA VAL A 7 7.59 -41.36 13.11
C VAL A 7 7.08 -39.98 13.50
N ALA A 8 5.76 -39.75 13.56
CA ALA A 8 5.20 -38.48 14.04
C ALA A 8 5.57 -38.21 15.51
N LYS A 9 5.37 -39.16 16.45
CA LYS A 9 5.74 -39.00 17.86
C LYS A 9 7.25 -38.79 18.05
N LYS A 10 8.11 -39.50 17.30
CA LYS A 10 9.55 -39.23 17.28
C LYS A 10 9.86 -37.89 16.63
N SER A 11 9.15 -37.46 15.59
CA SER A 11 9.35 -36.17 14.95
C SER A 11 8.88 -35.03 15.83
N ILE A 12 7.82 -35.21 16.62
CA ILE A 12 7.27 -34.24 17.58
C ILE A 12 8.15 -34.18 18.81
N SER A 13 8.45 -35.31 19.44
CA SER A 13 9.39 -35.33 20.57
C SER A 13 10.78 -34.88 20.14
N SER A 14 11.23 -35.22 18.92
CA SER A 14 12.49 -34.67 18.38
C SER A 14 12.36 -33.20 18.05
N ALA A 15 11.26 -32.72 17.46
CA ALA A 15 11.05 -31.31 17.11
C ALA A 15 10.86 -30.46 18.35
N ILE A 16 10.14 -30.93 19.36
CA ILE A 16 10.02 -30.36 20.70
C ILE A 16 11.38 -30.38 21.37
N ALA A 17 12.07 -31.53 21.45
CA ALA A 17 13.43 -31.58 22.00
C ALA A 17 14.40 -30.70 21.21
N LEU A 18 14.20 -30.50 19.90
CA LEU A 18 14.95 -29.56 19.08
C LEU A 18 14.58 -28.13 19.47
N CYS A 19 13.29 -27.79 19.57
CA CYS A 19 12.77 -26.50 20.02
C CYS A 19 13.37 -26.17 21.38
N THR A 20 13.25 -27.06 22.37
CA THR A 20 13.78 -26.90 23.73
C THR A 20 15.30 -26.84 23.76
N LYS A 21 16.01 -27.58 22.89
CA LYS A 21 17.48 -27.44 22.73
C LYS A 21 17.89 -26.14 22.04
N LEU A 22 16.99 -25.53 21.26
CA LEU A 22 17.17 -24.22 20.66
C LEU A 22 16.73 -23.09 21.62
N LEU A 23 16.13 -23.43 22.77
CA LEU A 23 15.75 -22.46 23.78
C LEU A 23 16.98 -22.04 24.58
N PRO A 24 17.15 -20.74 24.83
CA PRO A 24 18.51 -20.20 24.89
C PRO A 24 19.12 -20.19 26.31
N ASP A 25 18.59 -21.00 27.23
CA ASP A 25 19.19 -21.25 28.55
C ASP A 25 20.20 -22.41 28.54
N HIS A 26 20.51 -22.97 27.36
CA HIS A 26 21.73 -23.76 27.23
C HIS A 26 22.92 -22.82 26.94
N PRO A 27 23.90 -22.68 27.85
CA PRO A 27 24.88 -21.59 27.87
C PRO A 27 25.88 -21.53 26.70
N CYS A 28 25.73 -22.33 25.65
CA CYS A 28 26.69 -22.39 24.54
C CYS A 28 26.10 -22.19 23.14
N LEU A 29 24.79 -21.99 22.95
CA LEU A 29 24.23 -22.12 21.59
C LEU A 29 23.22 -21.03 21.24
N ARG A 30 23.63 -20.14 20.34
CA ARG A 30 22.72 -19.33 19.50
C ARG A 30 21.71 -20.28 18.81
N PRO A 31 20.48 -19.83 18.51
CA PRO A 31 19.52 -20.61 17.74
C PRO A 31 20.18 -21.13 16.46
N ILE A 32 20.43 -22.45 16.40
CA ILE A 32 21.15 -23.07 15.30
C ILE A 32 20.28 -22.88 14.05
N PRO A 33 20.78 -22.25 12.97
CA PRO A 33 19.99 -21.98 11.76
C PRO A 33 19.22 -23.21 11.27
N ASN A 34 19.92 -24.35 11.21
CA ASN A 34 19.38 -25.64 10.77
C ASN A 34 18.23 -26.14 11.65
N GLY A 35 18.19 -25.77 12.93
CA GLY A 35 17.15 -26.20 13.85
C GLY A 35 15.80 -25.58 13.51
N SER A 36 15.78 -24.27 13.24
CA SER A 36 14.56 -23.58 12.84
C SER A 36 14.00 -24.05 11.50
N GLU A 37 14.87 -24.37 10.54
CA GLU A 37 14.46 -24.90 9.23
C GLU A 37 13.89 -26.30 9.37
N LEU A 38 14.52 -27.16 10.18
CA LEU A 38 14.01 -28.49 10.45
C LEU A 38 12.62 -28.41 11.10
N ILE A 39 12.45 -27.53 12.10
CA ILE A 39 11.15 -27.38 12.76
C ILE A 39 10.10 -26.87 11.78
N GLN A 40 10.42 -25.85 10.97
CA GLN A 40 9.52 -25.33 9.93
C GLN A 40 9.06 -26.43 8.96
N ASN A 41 9.97 -27.34 8.58
CA ASN A 41 9.65 -28.47 7.72
C ASN A 41 8.81 -29.54 8.44
N THR A 42 8.99 -29.70 9.76
CA THR A 42 8.17 -30.65 10.54
C THR A 42 6.79 -30.12 10.90
N LEU A 43 6.55 -28.80 10.90
CA LEU A 43 5.25 -28.23 11.26
C LEU A 43 4.13 -28.77 10.36
N GLY A 44 4.38 -28.97 9.07
CA GLY A 44 3.40 -29.57 8.15
C GLY A 44 3.13 -31.06 8.37
N LEU A 45 3.90 -31.72 9.23
CA LEU A 45 3.68 -33.12 9.63
C LEU A 45 2.86 -33.24 10.93
N LEU A 46 2.64 -32.12 11.62
CA LEU A 46 1.88 -32.07 12.86
C LEU A 46 0.38 -32.10 12.56
N LYS A 47 -0.36 -32.84 13.38
CA LYS A 47 -1.82 -32.73 13.42
C LYS A 47 -2.21 -31.36 13.97
N ASN A 48 -3.15 -30.71 13.30
CA ASN A 48 -3.70 -29.42 13.65
C ASN A 48 -5.22 -29.39 13.45
N GLY A 49 -5.86 -28.30 13.88
CA GLY A 49 -7.30 -28.12 13.77
C GLY A 49 -8.12 -28.78 14.87
N GLY A 50 -7.48 -29.45 15.82
CA GLY A 50 -8.11 -29.99 17.02
C GLY A 50 -8.20 -28.97 18.16
N SER A 51 -8.92 -29.33 19.22
CA SER A 51 -9.07 -28.55 20.47
C SER A 51 -8.39 -29.23 21.67
N VAL A 52 -7.91 -30.47 21.51
CA VAL A 52 -7.31 -31.27 22.58
C VAL A 52 -5.83 -31.47 22.29
N SER A 53 -4.98 -31.12 23.27
CA SER A 53 -3.55 -31.42 23.23
C SER A 53 -3.28 -32.87 23.70
N PRO A 54 -2.49 -33.69 22.97
CA PRO A 54 -2.08 -35.00 23.44
C PRO A 54 -1.18 -34.90 24.69
N ALA A 55 -1.38 -35.78 25.67
CA ALA A 55 -0.44 -35.88 26.80
C ALA A 55 0.95 -36.34 26.33
N LEU A 56 1.99 -35.62 26.78
CA LEU A 56 3.38 -36.03 26.54
C LEU A 56 3.59 -37.45 27.07
N ASN A 57 4.21 -38.28 26.25
CA ASN A 57 4.56 -39.67 26.55
C ASN A 57 3.40 -40.68 26.69
N SER A 58 2.14 -40.27 26.85
CA SER A 58 1.02 -41.21 26.93
C SER A 58 0.90 -42.08 25.67
N THR A 59 0.63 -43.38 25.88
CA THR A 59 0.26 -44.35 24.83
C THR A 59 -1.25 -44.54 24.72
N ASP A 60 -2.00 -44.10 25.72
CA ASP A 60 -3.42 -44.45 25.93
C ASP A 60 -4.37 -43.53 25.16
N TYR A 61 -3.89 -42.96 24.05
CA TYR A 61 -4.69 -42.09 23.21
C TYR A 61 -5.67 -42.93 22.37
N ILE A 62 -6.93 -42.99 22.84
CA ILE A 62 -8.05 -43.65 22.16
C ILE A 62 -8.35 -42.90 20.85
N ALA A 63 -8.14 -43.58 19.73
CA ALA A 63 -8.25 -43.03 18.38
C ALA A 63 -9.66 -42.57 17.97
N ASP A 64 -10.68 -42.85 18.78
CA ASP A 64 -12.08 -42.60 18.44
C ASP A 64 -12.43 -41.09 18.40
N ARG A 65 -11.64 -40.24 19.07
CA ARG A 65 -11.71 -38.76 18.98
C ARG A 65 -10.50 -38.14 18.27
N ALA A 66 -9.88 -38.88 17.35
CA ALA A 66 -8.65 -38.44 16.65
C ALA A 66 -8.81 -37.11 15.87
N SER A 67 -10.03 -36.71 15.52
CA SER A 67 -10.36 -35.43 14.89
C SER A 67 -10.05 -34.23 15.78
N ASP A 68 -10.18 -34.38 17.11
CA ASP A 68 -10.09 -33.27 18.04
C ASP A 68 -8.64 -33.04 18.50
N LEU A 69 -7.67 -33.84 18.01
CA LEU A 69 -6.29 -33.77 18.45
C LEU A 69 -5.50 -32.69 17.71
N SER A 70 -4.87 -31.80 18.47
CA SER A 70 -3.87 -30.85 17.97
C SER A 70 -2.50 -31.12 18.56
N GLU A 71 -1.56 -31.56 17.72
CA GLU A 71 -0.14 -31.63 18.06
C GLU A 71 0.51 -30.22 18.05
N ILE A 72 -0.12 -29.24 17.39
CA ILE A 72 0.25 -27.82 17.48
C ILE A 72 0.02 -27.29 18.90
N LEU A 73 -1.10 -27.62 19.56
CA LEU A 73 -1.34 -27.26 20.97
C LEU A 73 -0.29 -27.87 21.90
N LEU A 74 0.15 -29.10 21.63
CA LEU A 74 1.23 -29.74 22.40
C LEU A 74 2.54 -28.95 22.24
N LEU A 75 2.91 -28.63 21.00
CA LEU A 75 4.10 -27.85 20.72
C LEU A 75 4.04 -26.47 21.39
N LEU A 76 2.92 -25.77 21.27
CA LEU A 76 2.68 -24.48 21.90
C LEU A 76 2.83 -24.56 23.43
N GLY A 77 2.26 -25.59 24.05
CA GLY A 77 2.37 -25.84 25.48
C GLY A 77 3.82 -25.93 25.98
N GLU A 78 4.69 -26.54 25.18
CA GLU A 78 6.12 -26.69 25.51
C GLU A 78 6.91 -25.39 25.35
N ILE A 79 6.56 -24.57 24.35
CA ILE A 79 7.31 -23.34 24.05
C ILE A 79 6.73 -22.08 24.71
N LYS A 80 5.54 -22.14 25.32
CA LYS A 80 4.78 -20.97 25.81
C LYS A 80 5.61 -19.99 26.64
N GLY A 81 6.42 -20.49 27.58
CA GLY A 81 7.24 -19.67 28.47
C GLY A 81 8.42 -18.96 27.78
N HIS A 82 8.68 -19.29 26.52
CA HIS A 82 9.83 -18.81 25.76
C HIS A 82 9.44 -18.05 24.50
N ILE A 83 8.15 -17.96 24.20
CA ILE A 83 7.62 -17.32 23.00
C ILE A 83 8.19 -15.91 22.77
N PRO A 84 8.22 -14.99 23.76
CA PRO A 84 8.77 -13.66 23.55
C PRO A 84 10.23 -13.73 23.07
N ARG A 85 11.05 -14.57 23.72
CA ARG A 85 12.45 -14.77 23.41
C ARG A 85 12.68 -15.39 22.02
N ILE A 86 11.84 -16.35 21.63
CA ILE A 86 11.86 -16.94 20.29
C ILE A 86 11.59 -15.85 19.23
N CYS A 87 10.60 -15.00 19.46
CA CYS A 87 10.20 -13.97 18.49
C CYS A 87 11.26 -12.88 18.27
N TYR A 88 12.11 -12.60 19.26
CA TYR A 88 13.24 -11.66 19.13
C TYR A 88 14.39 -12.20 18.26
N ASP A 89 14.41 -13.49 17.93
CA ASP A 89 15.44 -14.12 17.11
C ASP A 89 15.03 -14.22 15.63
N THR A 90 15.99 -14.08 14.71
CA THR A 90 15.75 -14.14 13.26
C THR A 90 15.23 -15.50 12.80
N ASN A 91 15.71 -16.59 13.41
CA ASN A 91 15.27 -17.94 13.09
C ASN A 91 13.98 -18.28 13.84
N GLY A 92 13.89 -17.87 15.10
CA GLY A 92 12.69 -18.01 15.92
C GLY A 92 11.47 -17.30 15.34
N THR A 93 11.61 -16.07 14.82
CA THR A 93 10.49 -15.37 14.17
C THR A 93 10.02 -16.04 12.88
N ARG A 94 10.91 -16.71 12.13
CA ARG A 94 10.52 -17.50 10.95
C ARG A 94 9.71 -18.72 11.36
N PHE A 95 10.16 -19.39 12.43
CA PHE A 95 9.44 -20.51 13.01
C PHE A 95 8.03 -20.10 13.48
N THR A 96 7.88 -19.03 14.25
CA THR A 96 6.57 -18.57 14.75
C THR A 96 5.66 -18.09 13.61
N GLN A 97 6.20 -17.39 12.61
CA GLN A 97 5.44 -17.08 11.39
C GLN A 97 4.88 -18.34 10.74
N LYS A 98 5.72 -19.36 10.57
CA LYS A 98 5.30 -20.63 9.96
C LYS A 98 4.31 -21.37 10.84
N LEU A 99 4.49 -21.33 12.16
CA LEU A 99 3.56 -21.90 13.14
C LEU A 99 2.16 -21.31 12.97
N PHE A 100 2.06 -19.99 12.82
CA PHE A 100 0.78 -19.31 12.61
C PHE A 100 0.11 -19.65 11.27
N ASP A 101 0.88 -20.00 10.23
CA ASP A 101 0.30 -20.51 8.97
C ASP A 101 -0.39 -21.89 9.15
N TYR A 102 -0.01 -22.64 10.20
CA TYR A 102 -0.55 -23.97 10.53
C TYR A 102 -1.63 -23.95 11.61
N VAL A 103 -1.93 -22.81 12.23
CA VAL A 103 -3.09 -22.66 13.13
C VAL A 103 -4.37 -22.82 12.32
N LYS A 104 -5.23 -23.76 12.70
CA LYS A 104 -6.47 -24.13 12.00
C LYS A 104 -7.70 -24.10 12.88
N SER A 105 -7.57 -24.33 14.19
CA SER A 105 -8.70 -24.21 15.13
C SER A 105 -8.65 -22.89 15.90
N VAL A 106 -9.82 -22.46 16.39
CA VAL A 106 -9.90 -21.31 17.28
C VAL A 106 -9.21 -21.59 18.62
N ASP A 107 -9.21 -22.83 19.10
CA ASP A 107 -8.47 -23.23 20.30
C ASP A 107 -6.96 -23.07 20.14
N GLU A 108 -6.39 -23.43 18.98
CA GLU A 108 -4.97 -23.19 18.68
C GLU A 108 -4.64 -21.69 18.65
N LEU A 109 -5.53 -20.89 18.06
CA LEU A 109 -5.36 -19.44 17.99
C LEU A 109 -5.48 -18.80 19.38
N GLU A 110 -6.42 -19.26 20.20
CA GLU A 110 -6.63 -18.81 21.58
C GLU A 110 -5.37 -19.01 22.41
N PHE A 111 -4.80 -20.20 22.35
CA PHE A 111 -3.55 -20.51 23.04
C PHE A 111 -2.38 -19.66 22.53
N CYS A 112 -2.32 -19.40 21.21
CA CYS A 112 -1.34 -18.46 20.65
C CYS A 112 -1.54 -17.04 21.20
N ALA A 113 -2.77 -16.54 21.26
CA ALA A 113 -3.06 -15.21 21.77
C ALA A 113 -2.71 -15.08 23.25
N GLU A 114 -2.97 -16.11 24.06
CA GLU A 114 -2.55 -16.18 25.47
C GLU A 114 -1.02 -16.02 25.59
N CYS A 115 -0.26 -16.84 24.83
CA CYS A 115 1.21 -16.82 24.86
C CYS A 115 1.84 -15.47 24.48
N PHE A 116 1.16 -14.68 23.64
CA PHE A 116 1.69 -13.42 23.10
C PHE A 116 1.15 -12.18 23.82
N SER A 117 0.05 -12.30 24.56
CA SER A 117 -0.72 -11.16 25.09
C SER A 117 0.12 -10.15 25.87
N ASP A 118 1.03 -10.61 26.73
CA ASP A 118 1.87 -9.74 27.57
C ASP A 118 3.05 -9.11 26.82
N SER A 119 3.46 -9.69 25.68
CA SER A 119 4.64 -9.26 24.93
C SER A 119 4.33 -8.61 23.58
N ILE A 120 3.06 -8.54 23.19
CA ILE A 120 2.66 -8.11 21.85
C ILE A 120 3.15 -6.70 21.50
N ILE A 121 3.07 -5.74 22.42
CA ILE A 121 3.48 -4.35 22.19
C ILE A 121 5.01 -4.22 22.04
N PRO A 122 5.85 -4.78 22.94
CA PRO A 122 7.29 -4.85 22.72
C PRO A 122 7.67 -5.52 21.39
N LEU A 123 6.99 -6.62 21.02
CA LEU A 123 7.27 -7.34 19.77
C LEU A 123 6.89 -6.53 18.52
N CYS A 124 5.85 -5.70 18.56
CA CYS A 124 5.51 -4.80 17.44
C CYS A 124 6.68 -3.89 17.03
N LYS A 125 7.52 -3.50 18.01
CA LYS A 125 8.62 -2.55 17.83
C LYS A 125 9.96 -3.22 17.50
N ASP A 126 9.99 -4.54 17.43
CA ASP A 126 11.20 -5.32 17.17
C ASP A 126 11.36 -5.71 15.70
N ILE A 127 12.61 -5.75 15.23
CA ILE A 127 12.94 -6.11 13.85
C ILE A 127 12.51 -7.53 13.48
N ASN A 128 12.54 -8.47 14.44
CA ASN A 128 12.14 -9.86 14.22
C ASN A 128 10.70 -10.08 14.71
N GLY A 129 10.38 -9.63 15.92
CA GLY A 129 9.09 -9.84 16.59
C GLY A 129 7.92 -9.27 15.81
N SER A 130 8.11 -8.16 15.11
CA SER A 130 7.03 -7.52 14.33
C SER A 130 6.48 -8.45 13.24
N HIS A 131 7.32 -9.29 12.64
CA HIS A 131 6.87 -10.28 11.65
C HIS A 131 6.01 -11.39 12.28
N SER A 132 6.35 -11.84 13.49
CA SER A 132 5.54 -12.80 14.25
C SER A 132 4.18 -12.19 14.58
N VAL A 133 4.16 -10.96 15.10
CA VAL A 133 2.91 -10.25 15.43
C VAL A 133 2.06 -10.06 14.19
N ALA A 134 2.63 -9.59 13.08
CA ALA A 134 1.88 -9.41 11.83
C ALA A 134 1.21 -10.70 11.36
N ARG A 135 1.87 -11.85 11.55
CA ARG A 135 1.32 -13.15 11.15
C ARG A 135 0.27 -13.67 12.12
N LEU A 136 0.46 -13.46 13.43
CA LEU A 136 -0.57 -13.74 14.45
C LEU A 136 -1.86 -12.94 14.20
N LEU A 137 -1.73 -11.63 13.95
CA LEU A 137 -2.88 -10.77 13.66
C LEU A 137 -3.58 -11.18 12.36
N ALA A 138 -2.84 -11.65 11.35
CA ALA A 138 -3.42 -12.18 10.12
C ALA A 138 -4.17 -13.51 10.37
N ALA A 139 -3.66 -14.38 11.24
CA ALA A 139 -4.33 -15.61 11.65
C ALA A 139 -5.62 -15.32 12.43
N ALA A 140 -5.66 -14.25 13.23
CA ALA A 140 -6.82 -13.84 14.03
C ALA A 140 -7.97 -13.17 13.27
N ARG A 141 -7.89 -13.08 11.93
CA ARG A 141 -8.95 -12.52 11.09
C ARG A 141 -10.18 -13.42 11.09
N GLN A 142 -11.36 -12.84 11.29
CA GLN A 142 -12.65 -13.56 11.29
C GLN A 142 -12.85 -14.43 10.04
N SER A 143 -12.43 -13.94 8.86
CA SER A 143 -12.52 -14.66 7.59
C SER A 143 -11.87 -16.05 7.58
N ASN A 144 -10.98 -16.34 8.52
CA ASN A 144 -10.28 -17.62 8.59
C ASN A 144 -11.11 -18.71 9.29
N PHE A 145 -12.14 -18.33 10.05
CA PHE A 145 -12.97 -19.24 10.86
C PHE A 145 -14.46 -19.18 10.50
N SER A 146 -14.79 -18.50 9.39
CA SER A 146 -16.13 -18.51 8.82
C SER A 146 -16.36 -19.78 7.99
N ASP A 147 -17.60 -20.26 7.97
CA ASP A 147 -18.06 -21.33 7.09
C ASP A 147 -18.10 -20.91 5.61
N GLU A 148 -18.53 -21.81 4.73
CA GLU A 148 -18.67 -21.56 3.29
C GLU A 148 -19.64 -20.40 2.94
N ASN A 149 -20.54 -20.05 3.86
CA ASN A 149 -21.48 -18.95 3.73
C ASN A 149 -20.96 -17.65 4.38
N GLY A 150 -19.74 -17.65 4.91
CA GLY A 150 -19.17 -16.51 5.63
C GLY A 150 -19.73 -16.34 7.05
N LYS A 151 -20.42 -17.33 7.60
CA LYS A 151 -20.97 -17.29 8.97
C LYS A 151 -20.02 -17.94 9.95
N VAL A 152 -19.89 -17.33 11.13
CA VAL A 152 -19.18 -17.89 12.27
C VAL A 152 -20.25 -18.36 13.26
N ASP A 153 -20.10 -19.57 13.80
CA ASP A 153 -21.02 -20.06 14.83
C ASP A 153 -20.81 -19.29 16.17
N ALA A 154 -21.85 -19.26 17.01
CA ALA A 154 -21.85 -18.43 18.22
C ALA A 154 -20.72 -18.78 19.21
N ALA A 155 -20.33 -20.07 19.31
CA ALA A 155 -19.25 -20.48 20.22
C ALA A 155 -17.88 -20.03 19.70
N THR A 156 -17.65 -20.14 18.39
CA THR A 156 -16.45 -19.64 17.72
C THR A 156 -16.38 -18.10 17.79
N GLU A 157 -17.51 -17.41 17.65
CA GLU A 157 -17.59 -15.95 17.78
C GLU A 157 -17.23 -15.47 19.19
N GLU A 158 -17.72 -16.14 20.23
CA GLU A 158 -17.39 -15.84 21.63
C GLU A 158 -15.88 -15.99 21.89
N LYS A 159 -15.28 -17.11 21.45
CA LYS A 159 -13.83 -17.32 21.58
C LYS A 159 -13.01 -16.29 20.80
N LEU A 160 -13.43 -15.96 19.57
CA LEU A 160 -12.76 -14.93 18.77
C LEU A 160 -12.81 -13.56 19.45
N SER A 161 -13.93 -13.20 20.08
CA SER A 161 -14.04 -11.97 20.87
C SER A 161 -13.03 -11.94 22.03
N GLY A 162 -12.88 -13.07 22.74
CA GLY A 162 -11.85 -13.25 23.77
C GLY A 162 -10.42 -13.10 23.23
N ILE A 163 -10.13 -13.71 22.08
CA ILE A 163 -8.85 -13.59 21.36
C ILE A 163 -8.55 -12.13 20.99
N HIS A 164 -9.51 -11.44 20.37
CA HIS A 164 -9.34 -10.04 19.97
C HIS A 164 -9.08 -9.16 21.19
N LYS A 165 -9.74 -9.43 22.32
CA LYS A 165 -9.43 -8.76 23.59
C LYS A 165 -7.99 -8.98 24.04
N MET A 166 -7.50 -10.21 24.02
CA MET A 166 -6.11 -10.50 24.41
C MET A 166 -5.09 -9.79 23.52
N LEU A 167 -5.34 -9.75 22.20
CA LEU A 167 -4.42 -9.18 21.23
C LEU A 167 -4.46 -7.65 21.21
N TYR A 168 -5.66 -7.04 21.29
CA TYR A 168 -5.82 -5.61 20.98
C TYR A 168 -6.02 -4.71 22.20
N LYS A 169 -6.31 -5.23 23.39
CA LYS A 169 -6.62 -4.42 24.60
C LYS A 169 -5.61 -3.30 24.89
N ASN A 170 -4.32 -3.56 24.67
CA ASN A 170 -3.23 -2.63 24.99
C ASN A 170 -2.78 -1.79 23.78
N PHE A 171 -3.42 -1.93 22.61
CA PHE A 171 -3.01 -1.17 21.43
C PHE A 171 -3.35 0.30 21.56
N ALA A 172 -4.52 0.67 22.10
CA ALA A 172 -4.93 2.06 22.20
C ALA A 172 -3.96 2.89 23.08
N GLU A 173 -3.68 2.42 24.30
CA GLU A 173 -2.75 3.09 25.23
C GLU A 173 -1.30 3.20 24.69
N ASN A 174 -0.85 2.24 23.86
CA ASN A 174 0.49 2.23 23.30
C ASN A 174 0.55 2.73 21.85
N CYS A 175 -0.58 3.10 21.24
CA CYS A 175 -0.72 3.25 19.79
C CYS A 175 0.27 4.27 19.22
N VAL A 176 0.38 5.43 19.89
CA VAL A 176 1.24 6.52 19.47
C VAL A 176 2.70 6.12 19.52
N ASP A 177 3.14 5.40 20.55
CA ASP A 177 4.52 4.92 20.67
C ASP A 177 4.84 3.90 19.56
N VAL A 178 3.93 2.98 19.29
CA VAL A 178 4.08 1.99 18.22
C VAL A 178 4.08 2.66 16.83
N CYS A 179 3.24 3.67 16.59
CA CYS A 179 3.22 4.43 15.33
C CYS A 179 4.55 5.13 15.03
N ARG A 180 5.25 5.59 16.07
CA ARG A 180 6.53 6.32 15.96
C ARG A 180 7.75 5.42 15.91
N ASN A 181 7.54 4.13 15.69
CA ASN A 181 8.59 3.12 15.55
C ASN A 181 8.66 2.61 14.11
N ARG A 182 9.87 2.31 13.63
CA ARG A 182 10.16 1.83 12.26
C ARG A 182 9.39 0.56 11.90
N GLN A 183 9.28 -0.39 12.82
CA GLN A 183 8.56 -1.64 12.63
C GLN A 183 7.10 -1.49 13.04
N GLY A 184 6.86 -0.81 14.16
CA GLY A 184 5.54 -0.62 14.74
C GLY A 184 4.56 0.10 13.79
N CYS A 185 5.01 1.09 13.02
CA CYS A 185 4.15 1.81 12.09
C CYS A 185 3.52 0.88 11.04
N CYS A 186 4.22 -0.15 10.58
CA CYS A 186 3.72 -1.16 9.66
C CYS A 186 2.68 -2.07 10.33
N ILE A 187 2.84 -2.35 11.63
CA ILE A 187 1.87 -3.14 12.39
C ILE A 187 0.58 -2.35 12.61
N ILE A 188 0.66 -1.06 12.92
CA ILE A 188 -0.54 -0.21 13.05
C ILE A 188 -1.31 -0.14 11.74
N GLN A 189 -0.64 0.01 10.59
CA GLN A 189 -1.32 -0.02 9.29
C GLN A 189 -2.09 -1.33 9.07
N LYS A 190 -1.52 -2.48 9.47
CA LYS A 190 -2.22 -3.77 9.44
C LYS A 190 -3.40 -3.83 10.40
N CYS A 191 -3.25 -3.29 11.61
CA CYS A 191 -4.35 -3.21 12.57
C CYS A 191 -5.52 -2.38 12.02
N LEU A 192 -5.23 -1.24 11.37
CA LEU A 192 -6.22 -0.40 10.72
C LEU A 192 -7.00 -1.12 9.60
N GLN A 193 -6.47 -2.22 9.05
CA GLN A 193 -7.16 -3.04 8.04
C GLN A 193 -7.88 -4.26 8.62
N TRP A 194 -7.35 -4.86 9.68
CA TRP A 194 -7.75 -6.21 10.09
C TRP A 194 -8.43 -6.28 11.45
N THR A 195 -8.19 -5.30 12.33
CA THR A 195 -8.71 -5.30 13.70
C THR A 195 -10.24 -5.12 13.68
N PRO A 196 -11.03 -5.95 14.38
CA PRO A 196 -12.48 -5.79 14.48
C PRO A 196 -12.88 -4.71 15.49
N GLU A 197 -14.15 -4.32 15.49
CA GLU A 197 -14.71 -3.45 16.53
C GLU A 197 -14.79 -4.17 17.89
N PRO A 198 -14.67 -3.44 19.02
CA PRO A 198 -14.50 -1.98 19.15
C PRO A 198 -13.05 -1.48 18.98
N TYR A 199 -12.09 -2.40 18.79
CA TYR A 199 -10.66 -2.07 18.82
C TYR A 199 -10.19 -1.27 17.60
N PHE A 200 -10.84 -1.44 16.45
CA PHE A 200 -10.59 -0.61 15.27
C PHE A 200 -10.84 0.86 15.58
N SER A 201 -12.03 1.19 16.08
CA SER A 201 -12.40 2.56 16.48
C SER A 201 -11.43 3.11 17.51
N MET A 202 -11.06 2.32 18.53
CA MET A 202 -10.07 2.74 19.53
C MET A 202 -8.70 3.10 18.93
N ILE A 203 -8.19 2.28 18.00
CA ILE A 203 -6.89 2.51 17.37
C ILE A 203 -6.94 3.75 16.46
N ILE A 204 -7.92 3.82 15.57
CA ILE A 204 -8.02 4.93 14.61
C ILE A 204 -8.29 6.26 15.31
N ASP A 205 -9.13 6.28 16.35
CA ASP A 205 -9.37 7.49 17.15
C ASP A 205 -8.11 7.94 17.88
N THR A 206 -7.32 7.01 18.42
CA THR A 206 -6.06 7.37 19.07
C THR A 206 -5.07 8.00 18.09
N VAL A 207 -4.96 7.45 16.86
CA VAL A 207 -4.13 8.03 15.80
C VAL A 207 -4.60 9.43 15.42
N LEU A 208 -5.92 9.62 15.26
CA LEU A 208 -6.52 10.90 14.86
C LEU A 208 -6.42 11.96 15.96
N GLN A 209 -6.54 11.59 17.23
CA GLN A 209 -6.33 12.52 18.36
C GLN A 209 -4.87 12.97 18.48
N ASN A 210 -3.92 12.19 17.94
CA ASN A 210 -2.49 12.46 17.99
C ASN A 210 -1.90 12.87 16.63
N THR A 211 -2.74 13.27 15.66
CA THR A 211 -2.31 13.57 14.28
C THR A 211 -1.11 14.52 14.24
N LEU A 212 -1.15 15.67 14.92
CA LEU A 212 -0.05 16.64 14.91
C LEU A 212 1.29 16.04 15.33
N LYS A 213 1.27 15.15 16.32
CA LYS A 213 2.48 14.46 16.80
C LYS A 213 2.98 13.45 15.78
N LEU A 214 2.08 12.76 15.09
CA LEU A 214 2.42 11.71 14.14
C LEU A 214 2.88 12.25 12.79
N VAL A 215 2.29 13.34 12.27
CA VAL A 215 2.70 13.92 10.97
C VAL A 215 4.14 14.44 10.98
N ASN A 216 4.60 14.95 12.13
CA ASN A 216 5.98 15.41 12.35
C ASN A 216 6.97 14.26 12.63
N ASP A 217 6.49 13.03 12.78
CA ASP A 217 7.33 11.88 13.12
C ASP A 217 7.88 11.18 11.86
N PRO A 218 9.16 10.75 11.84
CA PRO A 218 9.75 10.04 10.71
C PRO A 218 9.02 8.77 10.26
N PHE A 219 8.27 8.11 11.16
CA PHE A 219 7.52 6.89 10.88
C PHE A 219 6.01 7.10 11.00
N GLY A 220 5.58 7.87 12.01
CA GLY A 220 4.17 8.16 12.26
C GLY A 220 3.47 8.83 11.08
N ASN A 221 4.19 9.63 10.28
CA ASN A 221 3.63 10.29 9.11
C ASN A 221 3.08 9.29 8.08
N TYR A 222 3.70 8.10 7.96
CA TYR A 222 3.21 7.06 7.05
C TYR A 222 1.90 6.43 7.52
N VAL A 223 1.66 6.38 8.83
CA VAL A 223 0.38 5.89 9.39
C VAL A 223 -0.74 6.88 9.06
N VAL A 224 -0.49 8.19 9.19
CA VAL A 224 -1.48 9.21 8.80
C VAL A 224 -1.74 9.18 7.30
N GLN A 225 -0.68 9.07 6.48
CA GLN A 225 -0.82 8.93 5.03
C GLN A 225 -1.61 7.67 4.64
N PHE A 226 -1.41 6.56 5.36
CA PHE A 226 -2.17 5.33 5.14
C PHE A 226 -3.67 5.54 5.38
N ILE A 227 -4.05 6.27 6.43
CA ILE A 227 -5.46 6.61 6.68
C ILE A 227 -6.03 7.44 5.53
N LEU A 228 -5.30 8.47 5.07
CA LEU A 228 -5.72 9.33 3.97
C LEU A 228 -5.90 8.57 2.64
N ASP A 229 -5.02 7.61 2.34
CA ASP A 229 -5.10 6.81 1.11
C ASP A 229 -6.24 5.79 1.13
N ASN A 230 -6.66 5.35 2.32
CA ASN A 230 -7.65 4.28 2.49
C ASN A 230 -8.97 4.77 3.11
N GLU A 231 -9.26 6.08 3.07
CA GLU A 231 -10.48 6.70 3.62
C GLU A 231 -11.74 5.88 3.32
N LYS A 232 -11.99 5.55 2.04
CA LYS A 232 -13.19 4.83 1.62
C LYS A 232 -13.31 3.45 2.25
N GLU A 233 -12.21 2.70 2.32
CA GLU A 233 -12.19 1.37 2.91
C GLU A 233 -12.41 1.49 4.42
N LEU A 234 -11.67 2.37 5.10
CA LEU A 234 -11.72 2.53 6.56
C LEU A 234 -13.08 3.05 7.04
N SER A 235 -13.70 3.99 6.33
CA SER A 235 -15.01 4.56 6.72
C SER A 235 -16.15 3.55 6.59
N GLN A 236 -15.99 2.49 5.79
CA GLN A 236 -16.96 1.40 5.67
C GLN A 236 -16.85 0.37 6.79
N ARG A 237 -15.75 0.36 7.56
CA ARG A 237 -15.51 -0.60 8.65
C ARG A 237 -16.18 -0.23 9.97
N GLY A 238 -16.55 1.04 10.14
CA GLY A 238 -17.26 1.52 11.33
C GLY A 238 -18.63 0.85 11.47
N GLN A 239 -19.23 0.95 12.65
CA GLN A 239 -20.52 0.31 12.94
C GLN A 239 -21.60 0.73 11.93
N SER A 240 -22.33 -0.26 11.42
CA SER A 240 -23.43 -0.07 10.48
C SER A 240 -24.52 0.82 11.08
N GLY A 241 -24.89 1.89 10.37
CA GLY A 241 -25.93 2.84 10.79
C GLY A 241 -25.41 4.15 11.39
N GLN A 242 -24.11 4.29 11.64
CA GLN A 242 -23.50 5.58 11.93
C GLN A 242 -23.18 6.34 10.64
N GLU A 243 -23.26 7.67 10.67
CA GLU A 243 -22.81 8.51 9.56
C GLU A 243 -21.35 8.17 9.22
N ALA A 244 -21.04 8.03 7.93
CA ALA A 244 -19.70 7.65 7.48
C ALA A 244 -18.66 8.61 8.08
N THR A 245 -17.80 8.08 8.95
CA THR A 245 -16.80 8.90 9.62
C THR A 245 -15.79 9.40 8.59
N ASN A 246 -15.67 10.72 8.47
CA ASN A 246 -14.71 11.35 7.56
C ASN A 246 -13.37 11.57 8.26
N TYR A 247 -12.47 10.60 8.15
CA TYR A 247 -11.17 10.61 8.84
C TYR A 247 -10.24 11.68 8.26
N THR A 248 -10.32 11.94 6.96
CA THR A 248 -9.58 13.00 6.27
C THR A 248 -9.90 14.36 6.87
N ASN A 249 -11.18 14.68 7.07
CA ASN A 249 -11.60 15.93 7.70
C ASN A 249 -11.15 16.02 9.16
N ARG A 250 -11.22 14.91 9.92
CA ARG A 250 -10.70 14.86 11.30
C ARG A 250 -9.19 15.11 11.35
N THR A 251 -8.44 14.50 10.44
CA THR A 251 -6.98 14.67 10.30
C THR A 251 -6.65 16.13 10.00
N ILE A 252 -7.33 16.75 9.04
CA ILE A 252 -7.10 18.15 8.66
C ILE A 252 -7.46 19.09 9.80
N ARG A 253 -8.56 18.85 10.50
CA ARG A 253 -8.96 19.67 11.66
C ARG A 253 -7.85 19.77 12.71
N GLN A 254 -7.07 18.70 12.91
CA GLN A 254 -5.93 18.73 13.81
C GLN A 254 -4.74 19.52 13.25
N MET A 255 -4.59 19.61 11.93
CA MET A 255 -3.48 20.30 11.26
C MET A 255 -3.74 21.77 10.92
N LEU A 256 -5.01 22.20 10.89
CA LEU A 256 -5.37 23.60 10.64
C LEU A 256 -4.67 24.55 11.62
N HIS A 257 -4.33 25.74 11.16
CA HIS A 257 -3.48 26.75 11.82
C HIS A 257 -2.00 26.35 11.97
N ASN A 258 -1.63 25.15 11.51
CA ASN A 258 -0.24 24.70 11.44
C ASN A 258 0.16 24.25 10.03
N VAL A 259 -0.73 24.27 9.03
CA VAL A 259 -0.48 23.85 7.65
C VAL A 259 0.77 24.53 7.07
N ALA A 260 0.94 25.83 7.27
CA ALA A 260 2.12 26.55 6.77
C ALA A 260 3.41 26.03 7.42
N SER A 261 3.40 25.86 8.75
CA SER A 261 4.55 25.31 9.49
C SER A 261 4.85 23.86 9.12
N LEU A 262 3.82 23.02 9.01
CA LEU A 262 3.90 21.61 8.63
C LEU A 262 4.39 21.45 7.18
N SER A 263 4.07 22.40 6.30
CA SER A 263 4.55 22.39 4.92
C SER A 263 6.07 22.56 4.82
N CYS A 264 6.70 23.23 5.79
CA CYS A 264 8.14 23.37 5.91
C CYS A 264 8.84 22.17 6.58
N ASP A 265 8.10 21.21 7.13
CA ASP A 265 8.68 20.02 7.73
C ASP A 265 8.85 18.89 6.71
N LYS A 266 10.00 18.22 6.74
CA LYS A 266 10.40 17.24 5.72
C LYS A 266 9.50 16.00 5.68
N PHE A 267 8.77 15.70 6.75
CA PHE A 267 7.85 14.58 6.84
C PHE A 267 6.42 15.05 6.61
N SER A 268 6.01 16.07 7.36
CA SER A 268 4.65 16.60 7.35
C SER A 268 4.26 17.22 6.01
N SER A 269 5.21 17.77 5.25
CA SER A 269 4.95 18.32 3.91
C SER A 269 4.28 17.28 2.99
N ASN A 270 4.70 16.01 3.06
CA ASN A 270 4.11 14.92 2.27
C ASN A 270 2.65 14.67 2.68
N VAL A 271 2.34 14.81 3.97
CA VAL A 271 0.97 14.68 4.50
C VAL A 271 0.10 15.83 3.99
N ILE A 272 0.59 17.07 4.04
CA ILE A 272 -0.14 18.25 3.52
C ILE A 272 -0.39 18.10 2.01
N GLU A 273 0.62 17.69 1.24
CA GLU A 273 0.45 17.41 -0.19
C GLU A 273 -0.59 16.32 -0.46
N LYS A 274 -0.65 15.29 0.37
CA LYS A 274 -1.65 14.22 0.26
C LYS A 274 -3.05 14.77 0.55
N CYS A 275 -3.22 15.55 1.61
CA CYS A 275 -4.49 16.22 1.91
C CYS A 275 -4.95 17.08 0.73
N LEU A 276 -4.10 17.93 0.16
CA LEU A 276 -4.45 18.76 -1.00
C LEU A 276 -4.99 17.95 -2.19
N ARG A 277 -4.49 16.73 -2.40
CA ARG A 277 -4.91 15.83 -3.48
C ARG A 277 -6.23 15.11 -3.21
N THR A 278 -6.52 14.75 -1.96
CA THR A 278 -7.63 13.83 -1.64
C THR A 278 -8.91 14.52 -1.17
N VAL A 279 -8.81 15.76 -0.69
CA VAL A 279 -9.95 16.46 -0.06
C VAL A 279 -10.97 17.02 -1.03
N SER A 280 -12.17 17.31 -0.52
CA SER A 280 -13.18 18.10 -1.24
C SER A 280 -12.68 19.53 -1.50
N SER A 281 -13.34 20.23 -2.43
CA SER A 281 -12.94 21.61 -2.75
C SER A 281 -13.05 22.54 -1.55
N ASP A 282 -14.11 22.43 -0.75
CA ASP A 282 -14.34 23.32 0.40
C ASP A 282 -13.27 23.13 1.48
N VAL A 283 -12.85 21.88 1.72
CA VAL A 283 -11.78 21.59 2.68
C VAL A 283 -10.41 22.01 2.12
N ARG A 284 -10.19 21.88 0.80
CA ARG A 284 -8.98 22.41 0.15
C ARG A 284 -8.87 23.92 0.33
N GLN A 285 -9.99 24.64 0.30
CA GLN A 285 -10.01 26.09 0.50
C GLN A 285 -9.34 26.49 1.81
N LEU A 286 -9.66 25.78 2.91
CA LEU A 286 -9.06 26.04 4.23
C LEU A 286 -7.53 25.90 4.23
N LEU A 287 -7.02 24.90 3.50
CA LEU A 287 -5.57 24.71 3.35
C LEU A 287 -4.94 25.81 2.48
N VAL A 288 -5.62 26.20 1.39
CA VAL A 288 -5.16 27.27 0.49
C VAL A 288 -5.13 28.62 1.21
N ASP A 289 -6.13 28.91 2.05
CA ASP A 289 -6.19 30.14 2.85
C ASP A 289 -4.95 30.28 3.74
N GLU A 290 -4.56 29.21 4.45
CA GLU A 290 -3.37 29.24 5.30
C GLU A 290 -2.06 29.30 4.48
N LEU A 291 -1.99 28.59 3.34
CA LEU A 291 -0.82 28.60 2.46
C LEU A 291 -0.60 29.95 1.75
N THR A 292 -1.65 30.75 1.58
CA THR A 292 -1.63 32.05 0.89
C THR A 292 -1.54 33.25 1.83
N ASP A 293 -1.48 33.03 3.14
CA ASP A 293 -1.26 34.11 4.11
C ASP A 293 0.04 34.88 3.76
N PRO A 294 -0.04 36.21 3.52
CA PRO A 294 1.10 37.04 3.15
C PRO A 294 2.30 36.96 4.10
N GLN A 295 2.07 36.62 5.38
CA GLN A 295 3.14 36.52 6.37
C GLN A 295 4.01 35.26 6.20
N VAL A 296 3.44 34.18 5.67
CA VAL A 296 4.12 32.87 5.55
C VAL A 296 4.47 32.52 4.11
N LEU A 297 3.64 32.92 3.14
CA LEU A 297 3.80 32.53 1.73
C LEU A 297 5.21 32.79 1.16
N PRO A 298 5.86 33.96 1.38
CA PRO A 298 7.23 34.18 0.90
C PRO A 298 8.22 33.10 1.37
N LYS A 299 8.12 32.68 2.63
CA LYS A 299 8.93 31.60 3.19
C LYS A 299 8.62 30.28 2.48
N LEU A 300 7.34 29.92 2.35
CA LEU A 300 6.91 28.65 1.73
C LEU A 300 7.40 28.49 0.30
N LEU A 301 7.41 29.56 -0.50
CA LEU A 301 7.84 29.55 -1.90
C LEU A 301 9.33 29.22 -2.07
N THR A 302 10.14 29.51 -1.07
CA THR A 302 11.60 29.34 -1.10
C THR A 302 12.11 28.21 -0.21
N ASP A 303 11.24 27.60 0.59
CA ASP A 303 11.56 26.48 1.47
C ASP A 303 11.85 25.19 0.68
N SER A 304 12.77 24.36 1.16
CA SER A 304 13.19 23.12 0.48
C SER A 304 12.08 22.07 0.34
N TYR A 305 11.05 22.11 1.19
CA TYR A 305 9.93 21.18 1.22
C TYR A 305 8.61 21.87 0.83
N ALA A 306 8.31 23.04 1.42
CA ALA A 306 7.03 23.70 1.22
C ALA A 306 6.80 24.17 -0.23
N ASN A 307 7.87 24.41 -1.01
CA ASN A 307 7.74 24.73 -2.43
C ASN A 307 6.99 23.62 -3.21
N TYR A 308 7.13 22.36 -2.81
CA TYR A 308 6.42 21.23 -3.41
C TYR A 308 4.94 21.24 -3.00
N VAL A 309 4.66 21.62 -1.75
CA VAL A 309 3.28 21.82 -1.24
C VAL A 309 2.55 22.88 -2.06
N ILE A 310 3.17 24.04 -2.29
CA ILE A 310 2.59 25.11 -3.11
C ILE A 310 2.37 24.64 -4.57
N GLN A 311 3.33 23.92 -5.15
CA GLN A 311 3.15 23.34 -6.49
C GLN A 311 1.97 22.35 -6.53
N THR A 312 1.79 21.55 -5.49
CA THR A 312 0.67 20.62 -5.37
C THR A 312 -0.66 21.37 -5.19
N ALA A 313 -0.70 22.44 -4.40
CA ALA A 313 -1.87 23.31 -4.27
C ALA A 313 -2.29 23.90 -5.63
N ILE A 314 -1.32 24.42 -6.40
CA ILE A 314 -1.56 24.95 -7.76
C ILE A 314 -2.18 23.89 -8.70
N VAL A 315 -1.68 22.65 -8.64
CA VAL A 315 -2.15 21.56 -9.52
C VAL A 315 -3.51 21.02 -9.09
N THR A 316 -3.78 20.97 -7.79
CA THR A 316 -4.98 20.35 -7.22
C THR A 316 -6.16 21.31 -7.07
N SER A 317 -5.94 22.62 -7.24
CA SER A 317 -7.00 23.64 -7.27
C SER A 317 -7.92 23.46 -8.47
N SER A 318 -8.97 22.67 -8.26
CA SER A 318 -9.99 22.33 -9.26
C SER A 318 -10.97 23.48 -9.51
N VAL A 319 -11.29 24.24 -8.47
CA VAL A 319 -12.12 25.44 -8.55
C VAL A 319 -11.23 26.62 -8.94
N GLU A 320 -11.69 27.44 -9.89
CA GLU A 320 -10.86 28.51 -10.43
C GLU A 320 -10.54 29.60 -9.40
N SER A 321 -11.47 29.91 -8.48
CA SER A 321 -11.22 30.89 -7.41
C SER A 321 -10.04 30.51 -6.51
N GLN A 322 -9.84 29.21 -6.22
CA GLN A 322 -8.67 28.72 -5.47
C GLN A 322 -7.38 28.97 -6.22
N PHE A 323 -7.39 28.71 -7.53
CA PHE A 323 -6.24 28.95 -8.38
C PHE A 323 -5.95 30.45 -8.53
N GLU A 324 -6.98 31.28 -8.64
CA GLU A 324 -6.85 32.75 -8.69
C GLU A 324 -6.26 33.29 -7.39
N GLN A 325 -6.72 32.84 -6.23
CA GLN A 325 -6.14 33.20 -4.94
C GLN A 325 -4.65 32.87 -4.85
N LEU A 326 -4.27 31.64 -5.24
CA LEU A 326 -2.85 31.25 -5.30
C LEU A 326 -2.05 32.14 -6.26
N ARG A 327 -2.57 32.37 -7.48
CA ARG A 327 -1.94 33.21 -8.48
C ARG A 327 -1.74 34.63 -7.96
N ASP A 328 -2.80 35.24 -7.45
CA ASP A 328 -2.82 36.65 -7.06
C ASP A 328 -1.99 36.90 -5.80
N SER A 329 -1.84 35.89 -4.93
CA SER A 329 -0.94 35.95 -3.77
C SER A 329 0.54 35.74 -4.16
N ILE A 330 0.82 34.91 -5.17
CA ILE A 330 2.19 34.61 -5.62
C ILE A 330 2.73 35.69 -6.56
N MET A 331 1.87 36.32 -7.37
CA MET A 331 2.28 37.26 -8.42
C MET A 331 3.13 38.43 -7.88
N PRO A 332 2.79 39.09 -6.76
CA PRO A 332 3.60 40.19 -6.21
C PRO A 332 5.03 39.78 -5.79
N LEU A 333 5.28 38.47 -5.61
CA LEU A 333 6.54 37.93 -5.12
C LEU A 333 7.51 37.51 -6.25
N GLN A 334 7.32 38.00 -7.50
CA GLN A 334 8.17 37.63 -8.65
C GLN A 334 9.68 37.79 -8.40
N ASN A 335 10.08 38.87 -7.73
CA ASN A 335 11.50 39.13 -7.46
C ASN A 335 12.10 38.04 -6.54
N LEU A 336 11.31 37.49 -5.63
CA LEU A 336 11.72 36.39 -4.78
C LEU A 336 11.83 35.08 -5.57
N LEU A 337 10.86 34.81 -6.44
CA LEU A 337 10.80 33.59 -7.23
C LEU A 337 11.97 33.46 -8.21
N LYS A 338 12.27 34.52 -8.95
CA LYS A 338 13.34 34.54 -9.96
C LYS A 338 14.73 34.33 -9.37
N ASN A 339 14.93 34.75 -8.13
CA ASN A 339 16.20 34.62 -7.40
C ASN A 339 16.30 33.31 -6.59
N SER A 340 15.32 32.40 -6.70
CA SER A 340 15.28 31.13 -5.99
C SER A 340 15.13 29.94 -6.95
N PRO A 341 15.98 28.90 -6.86
CA PRO A 341 15.82 27.70 -7.68
C PRO A 341 14.50 26.95 -7.41
N TYR A 342 13.94 27.07 -6.20
CA TYR A 342 12.63 26.52 -5.86
C TYR A 342 11.51 27.40 -6.43
N GLY A 343 11.65 28.72 -6.31
CA GLY A 343 10.69 29.69 -6.80
C GLY A 343 10.43 29.59 -8.30
N VAL A 344 11.49 29.43 -9.11
CA VAL A 344 11.37 29.24 -10.58
C VAL A 344 10.49 28.03 -10.94
N LYS A 345 10.53 26.94 -10.15
CA LYS A 345 9.68 25.77 -10.39
C LYS A 345 8.21 26.05 -10.07
N VAL A 346 7.95 26.81 -9.00
CA VAL A 346 6.60 27.25 -8.64
C VAL A 346 6.03 28.14 -9.75
N GLU A 347 6.80 29.12 -10.23
CA GLU A 347 6.41 30.02 -11.33
C GLU A 347 6.10 29.22 -12.61
N ALA A 348 6.94 28.26 -12.97
CA ALA A 348 6.71 27.40 -14.12
C ALA A 348 5.42 26.57 -13.99
N LYS A 349 5.10 26.09 -12.78
CA LYS A 349 3.86 25.35 -12.51
C LYS A 349 2.63 26.24 -12.60
N LEU A 350 2.71 27.46 -12.04
CA LEU A 350 1.67 28.47 -12.09
C LEU A 350 1.35 28.86 -13.54
N ALA A 351 2.38 29.20 -14.33
CA ALA A 351 2.24 29.56 -15.74
C ALA A 351 1.64 28.41 -16.56
N ARG A 352 2.03 27.16 -16.29
CA ARG A 352 1.46 25.99 -16.98
C ARG A 352 -0.04 25.82 -16.67
N ARG A 353 -0.45 25.97 -15.41
CA ARG A 353 -1.87 25.88 -15.00
C ARG A 353 -2.70 27.05 -15.55
N GLN A 354 -2.14 28.26 -15.60
CA GLN A 354 -2.79 29.44 -16.20
C GLN A 354 -3.08 29.21 -17.70
N ARG A 355 -2.08 28.76 -18.46
CA ARG A 355 -2.26 28.46 -19.90
C ARG A 355 -3.30 27.36 -20.13
N ALA A 356 -3.34 26.34 -19.27
CA ALA A 356 -4.35 25.29 -19.34
C ALA A 356 -5.77 25.82 -19.07
N SER A 357 -5.92 26.79 -18.16
CA SER A 357 -7.21 27.45 -17.88
C SER A 357 -7.71 28.24 -19.08
N LEU A 358 -6.85 29.09 -19.67
CA LEU A 358 -7.20 29.91 -20.84
C LEU A 358 -7.66 29.06 -22.03
N ARG A 359 -6.96 27.96 -22.32
CA ARG A 359 -7.34 27.01 -23.39
C ARG A 359 -8.71 26.38 -23.16
N LYS A 360 -9.06 26.03 -21.91
CA LYS A 360 -10.39 25.50 -21.58
C LYS A 360 -11.49 26.53 -21.85
N GLN A 361 -11.25 27.79 -21.52
CA GLN A 361 -12.21 28.87 -21.76
C GLN A 361 -12.39 29.17 -23.26
N GLU A 362 -11.31 29.13 -24.05
CA GLU A 362 -11.37 29.29 -25.51
C GLU A 362 -12.20 28.17 -26.16
N HIS A 363 -11.95 26.91 -25.79
CA HIS A 363 -12.72 25.78 -26.31
C HIS A 363 -14.22 25.85 -25.94
N GLN A 364 -14.56 26.30 -24.73
CA GLN A 364 -15.96 26.50 -24.34
C GLN A 364 -16.62 27.60 -25.18
N LYS A 365 -15.93 28.72 -25.42
CA LYS A 365 -16.44 29.82 -26.27
C LYS A 365 -16.63 29.38 -27.73
N GLU A 366 -15.73 28.58 -28.28
CA GLU A 366 -15.85 28.04 -29.64
C GLU A 366 -17.01 27.05 -29.77
N GLN A 367 -17.22 26.18 -28.79
CA GLN A 367 -18.35 25.25 -28.77
C GLN A 367 -19.68 25.99 -28.69
N SER A 368 -19.78 27.03 -27.85
CA SER A 368 -20.98 27.88 -27.79
C SER A 368 -21.26 28.59 -29.11
N ARG A 369 -20.22 28.97 -29.88
CA ARG A 369 -20.40 29.59 -31.21
C ARG A 369 -20.87 28.60 -32.29
N ARG A 370 -20.44 27.33 -32.25
CA ARG A 370 -20.87 26.31 -33.23
C ARG A 370 -22.30 25.80 -32.99
N GLY A 371 -22.80 25.83 -31.75
CA GLY A 371 -24.15 25.39 -31.40
C GLY A 371 -25.27 26.33 -31.89
N THR A 372 -24.96 27.52 -32.38
CA THR A 372 -25.93 28.56 -32.75
C THR A 372 -26.03 28.82 -34.26
N ALA A 373 -25.60 27.90 -35.13
CA ALA A 373 -25.81 28.06 -36.58
C ALA A 373 -27.31 27.92 -36.91
N PRO A 374 -28.01 28.98 -37.36
CA PRO A 374 -29.43 28.91 -37.68
C PRO A 374 -29.60 28.17 -39.01
N SER A 375 -30.35 27.07 -38.99
CA SER A 375 -30.85 26.41 -40.20
C SER A 375 -31.95 27.28 -40.84
N HIS A 376 -31.56 28.37 -41.49
CA HIS A 376 -32.44 29.11 -42.40
C HIS A 376 -32.27 28.50 -43.79
N PHE A 377 -33.03 27.44 -44.09
CA PHE A 377 -33.29 27.05 -45.47
C PHE A 377 -34.46 27.90 -45.99
N PRO A 378 -34.25 28.76 -47.00
CA PRO A 378 -35.35 29.46 -47.64
C PRO A 378 -36.02 28.52 -48.63
N GLU A 379 -37.28 28.18 -48.37
CA GLU A 379 -38.18 27.52 -49.32
C GLU A 379 -38.26 28.36 -50.60
N LYS A 380 -37.75 27.84 -51.70
CA LYS A 380 -38.11 28.29 -53.03
C LYS A 380 -38.65 27.13 -53.84
N ASN A 381 -39.96 27.20 -54.03
CA ASN A 381 -40.77 26.50 -55.00
C ASN A 381 -40.10 26.51 -56.39
N GLY A 382 -40.03 25.34 -57.01
CA GLY A 382 -39.55 25.17 -58.36
C GLY A 382 -39.65 23.70 -58.76
N ALA A 383 -40.81 23.34 -59.31
CA ALA A 383 -41.10 22.04 -59.86
C ALA A 383 -40.22 21.69 -61.08
N GLU A 384 -40.16 20.39 -61.37
CA GLU A 384 -39.74 19.79 -62.65
C GLU A 384 -38.25 19.86 -63.01
N ASN A 385 -37.52 18.77 -62.79
CA ASN A 385 -37.46 17.71 -63.80
C ASN A 385 -36.48 16.60 -63.37
N VAL A 386 -36.99 15.38 -63.47
CA VAL A 386 -36.28 14.12 -63.34
C VAL A 386 -35.24 14.05 -64.46
N LEU A 387 -33.96 14.18 -64.14
CA LEU A 387 -32.88 13.77 -65.03
C LEU A 387 -31.91 12.84 -64.29
N THR A 388 -31.89 11.64 -64.85
CA THR A 388 -31.18 10.40 -64.58
C THR A 388 -29.67 10.59 -64.32
N PRO A 389 -29.04 9.78 -63.44
CA PRO A 389 -27.65 9.95 -63.07
C PRO A 389 -26.74 9.43 -64.19
N GLN A 390 -26.02 10.33 -64.83
CA GLN A 390 -24.92 9.98 -65.71
C GLN A 390 -23.75 9.45 -64.87
N LEU A 391 -23.51 8.16 -65.07
CA LEU A 391 -22.36 7.40 -64.59
C LEU A 391 -21.06 8.04 -65.07
N LEU A 392 -20.27 8.59 -64.16
CA LEU A 392 -18.83 8.78 -64.34
C LEU A 392 -18.10 7.59 -63.69
N PRO A 393 -17.37 6.78 -64.47
CA PRO A 393 -16.65 5.61 -63.97
C PRO A 393 -15.28 6.02 -63.40
N GLY A 394 -14.89 5.46 -62.25
CA GLY A 394 -13.48 5.49 -61.84
C GLY A 394 -13.15 5.78 -60.39
N MET A 395 -14.10 5.77 -59.44
CA MET A 395 -13.77 5.90 -58.02
C MET A 395 -14.08 4.61 -57.26
N HIS A 396 -13.02 3.89 -56.92
CA HIS A 396 -13.02 2.72 -56.06
C HIS A 396 -13.65 3.06 -54.70
N ARG A 397 -14.76 2.39 -54.40
CA ARG A 397 -15.39 2.34 -53.06
C ARG A 397 -14.40 1.74 -52.06
N ILE A 398 -14.14 2.45 -50.97
CA ILE A 398 -13.75 1.84 -49.70
C ILE A 398 -14.68 2.42 -48.60
N PRO A 399 -15.25 1.58 -47.71
CA PRO A 399 -16.49 1.90 -47.01
C PRO A 399 -16.26 2.74 -45.76
N ALA A 400 -17.25 3.59 -45.46
CA ALA A 400 -17.36 4.32 -44.20
C ALA A 400 -17.45 3.33 -43.02
N LEU A 401 -16.43 3.34 -42.15
CA LEU A 401 -16.53 2.79 -40.81
C LEU A 401 -16.56 3.96 -39.83
N VAL A 402 -17.75 4.18 -39.27
CA VAL A 402 -18.03 5.08 -38.16
C VAL A 402 -17.25 4.56 -36.95
N GLY A 403 -16.31 5.37 -36.45
CA GLY A 403 -15.49 5.02 -35.29
C GLY A 403 -14.89 6.27 -34.68
N SER A 404 -15.65 6.85 -33.75
CA SER A 404 -15.24 7.95 -32.88
C SER A 404 -14.24 7.45 -31.84
N GLU A 405 -12.97 7.82 -31.94
CA GLU A 405 -12.07 7.94 -30.78
C GLU A 405 -10.97 9.00 -31.02
N PRO A 406 -10.77 9.95 -30.08
CA PRO A 406 -9.70 10.92 -30.11
C PRO A 406 -8.52 10.47 -29.23
N LEU A 407 -7.29 10.68 -29.71
CA LEU A 407 -6.15 11.31 -29.00
C LEU A 407 -4.85 10.90 -29.69
N GLN A 408 -4.42 11.76 -30.61
CA GLN A 408 -3.11 11.71 -31.25
C GLN A 408 -2.00 11.82 -30.19
N GLN A 409 -1.26 10.74 -30.00
CA GLN A 409 0.02 10.74 -29.30
C GLN A 409 1.09 11.31 -30.24
N ASN A 410 1.69 12.43 -29.83
CA ASN A 410 2.81 13.07 -30.51
C ASN A 410 4.06 12.19 -30.40
N THR A 411 4.38 11.47 -31.48
CA THR A 411 5.67 10.81 -31.67
C THR A 411 6.69 11.83 -32.14
N VAL A 412 7.65 12.18 -31.28
CA VAL A 412 8.78 13.06 -31.64
C VAL A 412 9.99 12.15 -31.90
N ALA A 413 10.39 12.05 -33.17
CA ALA A 413 11.55 11.28 -33.61
C ALA A 413 12.85 12.02 -33.27
N PHE A 414 13.79 11.35 -32.60
CA PHE A 414 15.16 11.81 -32.44
C PHE A 414 16.04 11.12 -33.48
N SER A 415 16.53 11.91 -34.44
CA SER A 415 17.50 11.50 -35.45
C SER A 415 18.90 12.00 -35.07
N GLY A 416 19.90 11.12 -35.15
CA GLY A 416 21.30 11.50 -35.32
C GLY A 416 22.20 11.35 -34.09
N ILE A 417 22.71 10.14 -33.85
CA ILE A 417 24.00 9.94 -33.17
C ILE A 417 24.76 8.86 -33.95
N THR A 418 25.92 9.26 -34.45
CA THR A 418 26.87 8.48 -35.25
C THR A 418 27.57 7.40 -34.41
N GLU A 419 27.61 6.19 -34.94
CA GLU A 419 28.43 5.07 -34.52
C GLU A 419 29.90 5.34 -34.85
N GLU A 420 30.81 5.22 -33.88
CA GLU A 420 32.15 4.62 -34.06
C GLU A 420 32.92 4.62 -32.72
N MET A 421 33.81 3.63 -32.59
CA MET A 421 34.67 3.30 -31.43
C MET A 421 34.08 2.38 -30.35
N THR A 422 33.59 1.22 -30.80
CA THR A 422 33.60 -0.02 -30.01
C THR A 422 34.95 -0.72 -30.13
N SER A 423 35.76 -0.75 -29.07
CA SER A 423 36.64 -1.90 -28.80
C SER A 423 37.33 -1.86 -27.43
N VAL A 424 37.08 -2.95 -26.70
CA VAL A 424 38.04 -3.69 -25.85
C VAL A 424 38.62 -2.94 -24.66
N MET A 425 38.06 -3.17 -23.46
CA MET A 425 38.88 -3.44 -22.27
C MET A 425 38.13 -4.32 -21.26
N THR A 426 38.88 -5.27 -20.72
CA THR A 426 38.50 -6.46 -19.97
C THR A 426 38.11 -6.18 -18.51
N GLN A 427 37.18 -6.98 -18.00
CA GLN A 427 36.54 -6.88 -16.68
C GLN A 427 37.49 -7.15 -15.50
N PRO A 428 37.42 -6.36 -14.41
CA PRO A 428 37.89 -6.79 -13.09
C PRO A 428 36.72 -7.24 -12.20
N HIS A 429 36.95 -8.35 -11.52
CA HIS A 429 36.00 -9.04 -10.64
C HIS A 429 35.61 -8.18 -9.43
N TYR A 430 34.32 -7.82 -9.31
CA TYR A 430 33.76 -7.30 -8.06
C TYR A 430 32.91 -8.38 -7.40
N MET A 431 33.39 -8.90 -6.27
CA MET A 431 32.60 -9.74 -5.37
C MET A 431 31.45 -8.91 -4.76
N PRO A 432 30.20 -9.41 -4.75
CA PRO A 432 29.08 -8.71 -4.16
C PRO A 432 29.12 -8.82 -2.64
N LEU A 433 29.43 -7.70 -1.98
CA LEU A 433 29.23 -7.52 -0.54
C LEU A 433 27.72 -7.47 -0.26
N MET A 434 27.13 -8.62 0.07
CA MET A 434 25.72 -8.71 0.48
C MET A 434 25.52 -8.04 1.84
N LEU A 435 24.99 -6.81 1.84
CA LEU A 435 24.37 -6.25 3.05
C LEU A 435 22.97 -6.84 3.22
N GLN A 436 22.84 -7.68 4.24
CA GLN A 436 21.60 -8.30 4.71
C GLN A 436 20.66 -7.21 5.25
N GLY A 437 19.50 -6.99 4.60
CA GLY A 437 18.42 -6.17 5.19
C GLY A 437 17.58 -5.30 4.26
N GLN A 438 17.82 -5.26 2.95
CA GLN A 438 16.92 -4.57 2.01
C GLN A 438 15.93 -5.56 1.39
N GLN A 439 14.85 -5.88 2.11
CA GLN A 439 13.63 -6.29 1.43
C GLN A 439 12.92 -5.03 0.97
N ALA A 440 12.81 -4.92 -0.36
CA ALA A 440 12.17 -3.83 -1.06
C ALA A 440 10.78 -3.53 -0.47
N LEU A 441 10.52 -2.24 -0.30
CA LEU A 441 9.23 -1.64 -0.05
C LEU A 441 8.15 -2.31 -0.93
N ILE A 442 7.35 -3.23 -0.37
CA ILE A 442 6.11 -3.67 -0.99
C ILE A 442 5.09 -2.56 -0.70
N GLY A 443 5.24 -1.46 -1.44
CA GLY A 443 4.18 -0.48 -1.66
C GLY A 443 3.26 -1.04 -2.74
N LEU A 444 2.01 -1.28 -2.35
CA LEU A 444 0.89 -1.62 -3.24
C LEU A 444 0.84 -0.59 -4.38
N GLN A 445 1.17 -1.01 -5.61
CA GLN A 445 0.93 -0.21 -6.80
C GLN A 445 -0.57 -0.19 -7.10
N GLN A 446 -1.10 1.03 -7.15
CA GLN A 446 -2.45 1.33 -7.58
C GLN A 446 -2.70 0.91 -9.04
N GLY A 447 -3.92 0.43 -9.27
CA GLY A 447 -4.55 0.04 -10.53
C GLY A 447 -3.83 0.42 -11.81
N HIS A 448 -3.26 -0.58 -12.48
CA HIS A 448 -3.19 -0.61 -13.94
C HIS A 448 -3.85 -1.92 -14.36
N SER A 449 -4.92 -1.78 -15.14
CA SER A 449 -5.64 -2.89 -15.75
C SER A 449 -4.67 -3.81 -16.48
N HIS A 450 -4.52 -5.04 -16.00
CA HIS A 450 -3.91 -6.13 -16.76
C HIS A 450 -4.85 -6.50 -17.91
N GLN A 451 -4.89 -5.69 -18.97
CA GLN A 451 -5.26 -6.19 -20.28
C GLN A 451 -3.97 -6.40 -21.08
N PRO A 452 -3.65 -7.65 -21.46
CA PRO A 452 -2.47 -7.94 -22.25
C PRO A 452 -2.68 -7.35 -23.65
N PHE A 453 -1.95 -6.29 -23.97
CA PHE A 453 -1.91 -5.77 -25.33
C PHE A 453 -1.16 -6.79 -26.22
N GLN A 454 -1.86 -7.37 -27.19
CA GLN A 454 -1.25 -8.17 -28.24
C GLN A 454 -0.43 -7.25 -29.15
N VAL A 455 0.89 -7.37 -29.07
CA VAL A 455 1.79 -6.80 -30.07
C VAL A 455 1.68 -7.67 -31.33
N ASN A 456 0.89 -7.22 -32.31
CA ASN A 456 0.89 -7.80 -33.65
C ASN A 456 2.22 -7.48 -34.32
N ILE A 457 3.20 -8.35 -34.14
CA ILE A 457 4.39 -8.38 -34.99
C ILE A 457 3.93 -8.98 -36.32
N MET A 458 3.69 -8.14 -37.32
CA MET A 458 3.69 -8.57 -38.72
C MET A 458 5.09 -9.12 -39.01
N LYS A 459 5.23 -10.44 -38.94
CA LYS A 459 6.40 -11.14 -39.47
C LYS A 459 5.94 -12.04 -40.59
N ASP A 460 6.51 -11.73 -41.76
CA ASP A 460 6.39 -12.48 -42.98
C ASP A 460 6.53 -13.99 -42.76
N THR A 461 5.67 -14.68 -43.50
CA THR A 461 5.70 -16.09 -43.87
C THR A 461 7.06 -16.79 -43.72
N ALA A 462 7.19 -17.65 -42.71
CA ALA A 462 7.68 -19.04 -42.84
C ALA A 462 7.95 -19.65 -41.44
N MET A 463 7.23 -20.75 -41.16
CA MET A 463 7.78 -21.98 -40.57
C MET A 463 8.33 -21.98 -39.10
N TRP A 464 7.62 -22.78 -38.26
CA TRP A 464 8.01 -23.52 -37.03
C TRP A 464 7.94 -22.87 -35.63
N GLY A 465 7.12 -23.50 -34.78
CA GLY A 465 7.51 -23.97 -33.43
C GLY A 465 7.18 -23.06 -32.23
N PRO A 466 6.71 -23.61 -31.08
CA PRO A 466 6.30 -22.81 -29.95
C PRO A 466 7.53 -22.40 -29.12
N GLN A 467 7.94 -21.13 -29.19
CA GLN A 467 9.04 -20.61 -28.37
C GLN A 467 8.60 -19.47 -27.46
N HIS A 468 8.52 -19.83 -26.17
CA HIS A 468 9.08 -19.13 -25.01
C HIS A 468 9.36 -17.63 -25.16
N SER A 469 8.48 -16.85 -24.54
CA SER A 469 8.64 -15.43 -24.25
C SER A 469 9.81 -15.16 -23.31
N PHE A 470 10.85 -14.46 -23.79
CA PHE A 470 11.90 -13.88 -22.95
C PHE A 470 11.61 -12.39 -22.70
N THR A 471 11.78 -11.95 -21.45
CA THR A 471 11.58 -10.56 -21.02
C THR A 471 12.93 -9.86 -20.93
N LEU A 472 13.15 -8.82 -21.74
CA LEU A 472 14.41 -8.06 -21.79
C LEU A 472 14.37 -6.93 -20.72
N PHE A 473 15.28 -6.98 -19.74
CA PHE A 473 15.44 -5.94 -18.72
C PHE A 473 16.30 -4.78 -19.26
N GLN A 474 15.78 -3.55 -19.19
CA GLN A 474 16.47 -2.33 -19.63
C GLN A 474 17.32 -1.75 -18.47
N GLN A 475 18.65 -1.71 -18.63
CA GLN A 475 19.58 -1.15 -17.62
C GLN A 475 19.52 0.40 -17.57
N PRO A 476 19.72 1.03 -16.40
CA PRO A 476 19.51 2.48 -16.20
C PRO A 476 20.77 3.33 -16.50
N LYS A 477 20.54 4.51 -17.05
CA LYS A 477 21.52 5.53 -17.46
C LYS A 477 22.38 6.04 -16.28
N GLN A 478 23.69 5.79 -16.31
CA GLN A 478 24.66 6.40 -15.39
C GLN A 478 25.06 7.82 -15.85
N ARG A 479 25.03 8.79 -14.93
CA ARG A 479 25.38 10.20 -15.12
C ARG A 479 26.90 10.41 -15.01
N LYS A 480 27.44 11.19 -15.94
CA LYS A 480 28.80 11.74 -15.96
C LYS A 480 29.06 12.62 -14.73
N THR A 481 30.19 12.42 -14.07
CA THR A 481 30.80 13.41 -13.16
C THR A 481 32.25 13.58 -13.57
N ASP A 482 32.59 14.79 -13.99
CA ASP A 482 33.94 15.24 -14.29
C ASP A 482 34.79 15.26 -13.01
N ARG A 483 35.87 14.48 -13.00
CA ARG A 483 37.22 14.85 -12.52
C ARG A 483 38.19 13.70 -12.74
#